data_AF-A0A1G0N3W2-F1
#
_entry.id   AF-A0A1G0N3W2-F1
#
_cell.length_a   1.000
_cell.length_b   1.000
_cell.length_c   1.000
_cell.angle_alpha   90.00
_cell.angle_beta   90.00
_cell.angle_gamma   90.00
#
_symmetry.space_group_name_H-M   'P 1'
#
loop_
_entity.id
_entity.type
_entity.pdbx_description
1 polymer ?
#
loop_
_entity_poly.entity_id
_entity_poly.type
_entity_poly.pdbx_seq_one_letter_code
_entity_poly.pdbx_strand_id
1 'polypeptide(L)'
;MAEGDKPLEPEPTEPAEPDSGTPKARVPVTRRDFLIRSNASAVAVGVMTGTGFAASLVHASARPAEPPQRAPTAVPVTMRRVSLDLDGKKYDVTVDVRESLWETLNYQLGLSNCNLGCDRAQCGACAVLVDGRAVNGCTVLTARLGRGQKILTVAGIALGPGPEGLHPVQRAFWLEGGFQCGICTRGFVMSTYALLQANQDPTNAEIKDALAGNICRCGEYPKILSAVQKAAAELRGERVSYTAPLIAAGAAGPETAPEGATVSRQFVFATPLGTIEQFDELALELRQRPGILAVSGSERTITIGWDPARLDEARVRQFLAEAGHQVRP
;
A
#
# COMPACT_ATOMS: atom_id res chain seq x y z
N MET A 1 -50.12 -21.83 -17.81
CA MET A 1 -49.38 -23.00 -18.31
C MET A 1 -47.94 -22.78 -17.91
N ALA A 2 -47.47 -23.53 -16.92
CA ALA A 2 -46.12 -23.42 -16.38
C ALA A 2 -45.21 -24.31 -17.22
N GLU A 3 -44.21 -23.74 -17.88
CA GLU A 3 -43.15 -24.50 -18.53
C GLU A 3 -42.02 -24.70 -17.52
N GLY A 4 -41.74 -25.98 -17.28
CA GLY A 4 -40.85 -26.47 -16.24
C GLY A 4 -39.39 -26.24 -16.57
N ASP A 5 -38.70 -25.83 -15.51
CA ASP A 5 -37.26 -25.74 -15.37
C ASP A 5 -36.65 -27.15 -15.52
N LYS A 6 -35.84 -27.38 -16.57
CA LYS A 6 -35.08 -28.61 -16.75
C LYS A 6 -33.68 -28.40 -16.17
N PRO A 7 -33.20 -29.26 -15.25
CA PRO A 7 -31.84 -29.14 -14.72
C PRO A 7 -30.81 -29.35 -15.84
N LEU A 8 -29.85 -28.43 -15.93
CA LEU A 8 -28.65 -28.56 -16.77
C LEU A 8 -27.77 -29.71 -16.26
N GLU A 9 -27.42 -30.63 -17.14
CA GLU A 9 -26.48 -31.71 -16.88
C GLU A 9 -25.06 -31.17 -16.66
N PRO A 10 -24.24 -31.77 -15.76
CA PRO A 10 -22.89 -31.31 -15.51
C PRO A 10 -21.95 -31.64 -16.69
N GLU A 11 -21.14 -30.65 -17.11
CA GLU A 11 -20.13 -30.83 -18.15
C GLU A 11 -19.07 -31.86 -17.77
N PRO A 12 -18.52 -32.62 -18.75
CA PRO A 12 -17.49 -33.61 -18.50
C PRO A 12 -16.18 -32.95 -18.07
N THR A 13 -15.60 -33.45 -16.98
CA THR A 13 -14.30 -33.05 -16.44
C THR A 13 -13.18 -33.29 -17.46
N GLU A 14 -12.42 -32.24 -17.79
CA GLU A 14 -11.20 -32.32 -18.59
C GLU A 14 -10.13 -33.21 -17.90
N PRO A 15 -9.34 -34.00 -18.67
CA PRO A 15 -8.26 -34.81 -18.10
C PRO A 15 -7.08 -33.93 -17.66
N ALA A 16 -6.56 -34.22 -16.47
CA ALA A 16 -5.39 -33.55 -15.89
C ALA A 16 -4.14 -33.71 -16.77
N GLU A 17 -3.45 -32.59 -17.01
CA GLU A 17 -2.15 -32.59 -17.70
C GLU A 17 -1.06 -33.30 -16.87
N PRO A 18 -0.11 -34.01 -17.52
CA PRO A 18 0.97 -34.70 -16.82
C PRO A 18 2.03 -33.71 -16.31
N ASP A 19 2.27 -33.78 -14.99
CA ASP A 19 3.33 -33.10 -14.25
C ASP A 19 4.72 -33.43 -14.83
N SER A 20 5.30 -32.47 -15.56
CA SER A 20 6.62 -32.59 -16.20
C SER A 20 7.55 -31.50 -15.70
N GLY A 21 8.01 -31.62 -14.45
CA GLY A 21 9.01 -30.72 -13.91
C GLY A 21 9.74 -31.30 -12.69
N THR A 22 10.77 -32.13 -12.92
CA THR A 22 11.72 -32.49 -11.86
C THR A 22 12.45 -31.23 -11.36
N PRO A 23 12.42 -30.90 -10.06
CA PRO A 23 13.06 -29.69 -9.55
C PRO A 23 14.59 -29.85 -9.52
N LYS A 24 15.31 -29.01 -10.26
CA LYS A 24 16.79 -28.91 -10.17
C LYS A 24 17.19 -28.36 -8.80
N ALA A 25 18.11 -29.05 -8.13
CA ALA A 25 18.63 -28.68 -6.82
C ALA A 25 19.21 -27.25 -6.80
N ARG A 26 18.64 -26.37 -5.98
CA ARG A 26 19.23 -25.07 -5.64
C ARG A 26 20.35 -25.29 -4.63
N VAL A 27 21.57 -24.92 -4.99
CA VAL A 27 22.70 -24.87 -4.04
C VAL A 27 22.48 -23.67 -3.10
N PRO A 28 22.36 -23.86 -1.78
CA PRO A 28 22.14 -22.76 -0.86
C PRO A 28 23.48 -22.05 -0.61
N VAL A 29 23.64 -20.84 -1.14
CA VAL A 29 24.75 -19.96 -0.75
C VAL A 29 24.34 -19.29 0.56
N THR A 30 25.13 -19.48 1.62
CA THR A 30 24.83 -18.88 2.92
C THR A 30 25.43 -17.47 3.02
N ARG A 31 24.87 -16.63 3.90
CA ARG A 31 25.44 -15.29 4.19
C ARG A 31 26.91 -15.33 4.61
N ARG A 32 27.36 -16.46 5.19
CA ARG A 32 28.75 -16.68 5.61
C ARG A 32 29.69 -16.83 4.41
N ASP A 33 29.25 -17.50 3.34
CA ASP A 33 30.03 -17.68 2.11
C ASP A 33 30.22 -16.37 1.35
N PHE A 34 29.23 -15.47 1.45
CA PHE A 34 29.33 -14.12 0.89
C PHE A 34 30.37 -13.27 1.64
N LEU A 35 30.39 -13.33 2.97
CA LEU A 35 31.29 -12.53 3.81
C LEU A 35 32.75 -13.04 3.78
N ILE A 36 32.98 -14.34 3.57
CA ILE A 36 34.34 -14.90 3.43
C ILE A 36 34.99 -14.42 2.12
N ARG A 37 34.20 -14.22 1.06
CA ARG A 37 34.72 -13.76 -0.25
C ARG A 37 35.01 -12.27 -0.33
N SER A 38 34.51 -11.44 0.59
CA SER A 38 34.65 -9.98 0.54
C SER A 38 35.91 -9.42 1.24
N ASN A 39 36.74 -10.24 1.89
CA ASN A 39 37.92 -9.77 2.64
C ASN A 39 39.29 -9.98 1.97
N ALA A 40 39.33 -10.27 0.67
CA ALA A 40 40.59 -10.32 -0.08
C ALA A 40 40.94 -8.92 -0.63
N SER A 41 41.37 -8.01 0.26
CA SER A 41 42.00 -6.73 -0.10
C SER A 41 43.29 -6.54 0.70
N ALA A 42 44.35 -6.16 -0.02
CA ALA A 42 45.76 -6.31 0.31
C ALA A 42 46.30 -5.38 1.42
N VAL A 43 47.31 -5.86 2.15
CA VAL A 43 48.26 -5.00 2.89
C VAL A 43 49.68 -5.45 2.51
N ALA A 44 50.40 -4.61 1.78
CA ALA A 44 51.83 -4.74 1.58
C ALA A 44 52.49 -3.44 2.06
N VAL A 45 53.14 -3.49 3.22
CA VAL A 45 53.98 -2.43 3.78
C VAL A 45 55.40 -2.67 3.26
N GLY A 46 55.98 -1.68 2.60
CA GLY A 46 57.36 -1.73 2.07
C GLY A 46 58.13 -0.46 2.39
N VAL A 47 59.23 -0.65 3.13
CA VAL A 47 60.16 0.33 3.69
C VAL A 47 60.97 1.06 2.61
N MET A 48 61.17 2.38 2.76
CA MET A 48 62.10 3.18 1.95
C MET A 48 63.43 3.35 2.68
N THR A 49 64.54 2.85 2.12
CA THR A 49 65.87 3.46 2.22
C THR A 49 66.73 3.00 1.04
N GLY A 50 67.56 3.89 0.50
CA GLY A 50 68.77 3.50 -0.23
C GLY A 50 68.87 3.93 -1.69
N THR A 51 69.68 4.95 -1.92
CA THR A 51 70.18 5.52 -3.19
C THR A 51 70.94 4.52 -4.08
N GLY A 52 70.80 4.62 -5.41
CA GLY A 52 71.69 3.93 -6.36
C GLY A 52 71.39 4.26 -7.84
N PHE A 53 72.43 4.63 -8.57
CA PHE A 53 72.45 5.15 -9.95
C PHE A 53 72.06 4.15 -11.06
N ALA A 54 71.39 4.70 -12.08
CA ALA A 54 71.48 4.46 -13.53
C ALA A 54 71.55 3.02 -14.12
N ALA A 55 70.52 2.67 -14.90
CA ALA A 55 70.68 2.07 -16.24
C ALA A 55 69.41 2.30 -17.08
N SER A 56 69.52 3.13 -18.11
CA SER A 56 68.48 3.30 -19.13
C SER A 56 68.35 2.02 -19.96
N LEU A 57 67.45 1.13 -19.55
CA LEU A 57 66.91 0.09 -20.42
C LEU A 57 65.59 0.62 -20.98
N VAL A 58 65.58 0.88 -22.29
CA VAL A 58 64.39 1.19 -23.06
C VAL A 58 63.53 -0.08 -23.09
N HIS A 59 62.75 -0.31 -22.03
CA HIS A 59 61.65 -1.26 -22.06
C HIS A 59 60.60 -0.66 -22.98
N ALA A 60 60.43 -1.25 -24.16
CA ALA A 60 59.23 -1.08 -24.95
C ALA A 60 58.06 -1.48 -24.05
N SER A 61 57.40 -0.49 -23.44
CA SER A 61 56.27 -0.70 -22.57
C SER A 61 55.15 -1.23 -23.45
N ALA A 62 54.98 -2.55 -23.46
CA ALA A 62 53.81 -3.18 -24.02
C ALA A 62 52.61 -2.56 -23.29
N ARG A 63 51.83 -1.76 -24.01
CA ARG A 63 50.56 -1.24 -23.49
C ARG A 63 49.80 -2.44 -22.93
N PRO A 64 49.32 -2.40 -21.68
CA PRO A 64 48.42 -3.43 -21.19
C PRO A 64 47.30 -3.57 -22.21
N ALA A 65 47.13 -4.78 -22.75
CA ALA A 65 46.00 -5.05 -23.61
C ALA A 65 44.75 -4.68 -22.83
N GLU A 66 43.98 -3.74 -23.37
CA GLU A 66 42.69 -3.36 -22.81
C GLU A 66 41.86 -4.63 -22.67
N PRO A 67 41.33 -4.96 -21.48
CA PRO A 67 40.52 -6.16 -21.31
C PRO A 67 39.40 -6.11 -22.35
N PRO A 68 39.09 -7.24 -23.01
CA PRO A 68 38.08 -7.25 -24.06
C PRO A 68 36.81 -6.62 -23.51
N GLN A 69 36.41 -5.48 -24.06
CA GLN A 69 35.15 -4.84 -23.72
C GLN A 69 34.07 -5.90 -23.92
N ARG A 70 33.51 -6.36 -22.81
CA ARG A 70 32.44 -7.36 -22.81
C ARG A 70 31.33 -6.75 -23.65
N ALA A 71 31.11 -7.32 -24.84
CA ALA A 71 30.06 -6.86 -25.74
C ALA A 71 28.77 -6.69 -24.91
N PRO A 72 28.05 -5.55 -25.04
CA PRO A 72 26.84 -5.35 -24.25
C PRO A 72 25.95 -6.57 -24.47
N THR A 73 25.63 -7.27 -23.38
CA THR A 73 24.73 -8.43 -23.42
C THR A 73 23.48 -7.98 -24.16
N ALA A 74 23.23 -8.59 -25.33
CA ALA A 74 22.13 -8.20 -26.20
C ALA A 74 20.84 -8.27 -25.37
N VAL A 75 20.24 -7.11 -25.15
CA VAL A 75 18.92 -7.01 -24.53
C VAL A 75 17.98 -7.82 -25.44
N PRO A 76 17.24 -8.83 -24.92
CA PRO A 76 16.32 -9.59 -25.74
C PRO A 76 15.39 -8.66 -26.52
N VAL A 77 15.00 -9.01 -27.74
CA VAL A 77 14.12 -8.17 -28.59
C VAL A 77 12.80 -7.82 -27.89
N THR A 78 12.40 -8.62 -26.91
CA THR A 78 11.22 -8.41 -26.07
C THR A 78 11.41 -7.38 -24.98
N MET A 79 12.61 -6.85 -24.73
CA MET A 79 12.91 -5.92 -23.66
C MET A 79 13.25 -4.54 -24.22
N ARG A 80 12.70 -3.48 -23.60
CA ARG A 80 12.88 -2.09 -24.03
C ARG A 80 13.29 -1.20 -22.87
N ARG A 81 14.30 -0.37 -23.07
CA ARG A 81 14.64 0.74 -22.18
C ARG A 81 13.67 1.91 -22.37
N VAL A 82 13.13 2.43 -21.28
CA VAL A 82 12.18 3.55 -21.25
C VAL A 82 12.48 4.46 -20.06
N SER A 83 12.47 5.77 -20.31
CA SER A 83 12.63 6.82 -19.30
C SER A 83 11.25 7.40 -18.95
N LEU A 84 10.63 6.90 -17.90
CA LEU A 84 9.31 7.35 -17.45
C LEU A 84 9.41 8.69 -16.70
N ASP A 85 8.36 9.51 -16.81
CA ASP A 85 8.15 10.69 -15.99
C ASP A 85 6.90 10.44 -15.15
N LEU A 86 7.11 10.10 -13.89
CA LEU A 86 6.08 9.60 -12.98
C LEU A 86 6.04 10.47 -11.73
N ASP A 87 4.90 11.12 -11.49
CA ASP A 87 4.71 12.04 -10.37
C ASP A 87 5.82 13.11 -10.31
N GLY A 88 6.28 13.57 -11.48
CA GLY A 88 7.37 14.54 -11.66
C GLY A 88 8.78 13.97 -11.47
N LYS A 89 8.94 12.67 -11.22
CA LYS A 89 10.23 11.99 -11.04
C LYS A 89 10.57 11.13 -12.26
N LYS A 90 11.86 11.10 -12.62
CA LYS A 90 12.36 10.27 -13.73
C LYS A 90 12.70 8.87 -13.25
N TYR A 91 12.27 7.87 -14.01
CA TYR A 91 12.61 6.46 -13.79
C TYR A 91 13.09 5.81 -15.08
N ASP A 92 14.33 5.36 -15.10
CA ASP A 92 14.89 4.58 -16.20
C ASP A 92 14.71 3.09 -15.91
N VAL A 93 13.83 2.44 -16.68
CA VAL A 93 13.50 1.02 -16.50
C VAL A 93 13.66 0.25 -17.81
N THR A 94 13.92 -1.05 -17.68
CA THR A 94 13.93 -1.98 -18.82
C THR A 94 12.75 -2.92 -18.67
N VAL A 95 11.78 -2.82 -19.57
CA VAL A 95 10.48 -3.51 -19.46
C VAL A 95 10.29 -4.50 -20.59
N ASP A 96 9.52 -5.57 -20.36
CA ASP A 96 9.04 -6.41 -21.46
C ASP A 96 8.06 -5.57 -22.31
N VAL A 97 8.06 -5.77 -23.64
CA VAL A 97 7.18 -5.05 -24.57
C VAL A 97 5.69 -5.31 -24.32
N ARG A 98 5.35 -6.37 -23.57
CA ARG A 98 3.99 -6.73 -23.16
C ARG A 98 3.62 -6.25 -21.75
N GLU A 99 4.59 -5.75 -20.99
CA GLU A 99 4.39 -5.30 -19.62
C GLU A 99 3.49 -4.06 -19.60
N SER A 100 2.44 -4.13 -18.80
CA SER A 100 1.52 -3.02 -18.57
C SER A 100 2.14 -1.97 -17.63
N LEU A 101 1.62 -0.75 -17.71
CA LEU A 101 2.00 0.34 -16.83
C LEU A 101 1.71 -0.02 -15.36
N TRP A 102 0.60 -0.71 -15.10
CA TRP A 102 0.30 -1.16 -13.75
C TRP A 102 1.37 -2.12 -13.21
N GLU A 103 1.80 -3.10 -14.01
CA GLU A 103 2.85 -4.05 -13.63
C GLU A 103 4.19 -3.34 -13.40
N THR A 104 4.61 -2.43 -14.28
CA THR A 104 5.85 -1.69 -14.07
C THR A 104 5.82 -0.86 -12.79
N LEU A 105 4.71 -0.15 -12.54
CA LEU A 105 4.54 0.65 -11.33
C LEU A 105 4.62 -0.22 -10.06
N ASN A 106 3.90 -1.35 -10.02
CA ASN A 106 3.74 -2.13 -8.79
C ASN A 106 4.82 -3.21 -8.60
N TYR A 107 5.20 -3.93 -9.66
CA TYR A 107 6.15 -5.04 -9.57
C TYR A 107 7.60 -4.59 -9.74
N GLN A 108 7.91 -3.73 -10.71
CA GLN A 108 9.28 -3.27 -10.89
C GLN A 108 9.65 -2.13 -9.95
N LEU A 109 8.80 -1.09 -9.87
CA LEU A 109 9.09 0.10 -9.08
C LEU A 109 8.61 -0.01 -7.62
N GLY A 110 7.79 -1.01 -7.29
CA GLY A 110 7.26 -1.20 -5.93
C GLY A 110 6.31 -0.09 -5.48
N LEU A 111 5.76 0.69 -6.43
CA LEU A 111 4.89 1.82 -6.16
C LEU A 111 3.45 1.32 -6.07
N SER A 112 2.96 1.16 -4.86
CA SER A 112 1.59 0.78 -4.56
C SER A 112 0.63 1.97 -4.70
N ASN A 113 0.69 2.70 -5.82
CA ASN A 113 -0.09 3.94 -6.05
C ASN A 113 -1.31 3.74 -6.96
N CYS A 114 -1.54 2.54 -7.48
CA CYS A 114 -2.75 2.16 -8.23
C CYS A 114 -3.08 0.68 -7.98
N ASN A 115 -4.37 0.33 -7.94
CA ASN A 115 -4.79 -1.04 -7.61
C ASN A 115 -5.08 -1.85 -8.88
N LEU A 116 -4.82 -3.16 -8.85
CA LEU A 116 -5.32 -4.07 -9.89
C LEU A 116 -6.63 -4.70 -9.43
N GLY A 117 -7.59 -4.75 -10.33
CA GLY A 117 -8.86 -5.44 -10.13
C GLY A 117 -9.08 -6.47 -11.23
N CYS A 118 -9.79 -6.07 -12.29
CA CYS A 118 -10.22 -6.97 -13.36
C CYS A 118 -9.13 -7.36 -14.38
N ASP A 119 -8.05 -6.58 -14.47
CA ASP A 119 -6.96 -6.69 -15.47
C ASP A 119 -7.42 -6.76 -16.96
N ARG A 120 -8.53 -6.08 -17.26
CA ARG A 120 -9.15 -6.09 -18.62
C ARG A 120 -9.91 -4.81 -18.93
N ALA A 121 -9.49 -3.69 -18.35
CA ALA A 121 -10.07 -2.35 -18.56
C ALA A 121 -11.55 -2.15 -18.16
N GLN A 122 -12.12 -3.02 -17.33
CA GLN A 122 -13.55 -2.96 -16.97
C GLN A 122 -13.85 -2.22 -15.66
N CYS A 123 -12.94 -2.27 -14.68
CA CYS A 123 -13.26 -1.83 -13.32
C CYS A 123 -12.72 -0.44 -12.91
N GLY A 124 -11.79 0.15 -13.66
CA GLY A 124 -11.21 1.46 -13.36
C GLY A 124 -10.24 1.53 -12.16
N ALA A 125 -10.11 0.47 -11.34
CA ALA A 125 -9.30 0.50 -10.12
C ALA A 125 -7.81 0.86 -10.34
N CYS A 126 -7.29 0.59 -11.54
CA CYS A 126 -5.92 0.87 -11.95
C CYS A 126 -5.76 2.24 -12.63
N ALA A 127 -6.76 3.13 -12.55
CA ALA A 127 -6.71 4.39 -13.26
C ALA A 127 -5.56 5.28 -12.78
N VAL A 128 -4.83 5.81 -13.76
CA VAL A 128 -3.78 6.82 -13.62
C VAL A 128 -3.99 7.86 -14.73
N LEU A 129 -3.34 9.01 -14.62
CA LEU A 129 -3.35 10.00 -15.70
C LEU A 129 -2.11 9.84 -16.56
N VAL A 130 -2.29 9.80 -17.88
CA VAL A 130 -1.21 9.93 -18.87
C VAL A 130 -1.53 11.16 -19.70
N ASP A 131 -0.64 12.16 -19.67
CA ASP A 131 -0.81 13.46 -20.32
C ASP A 131 -2.18 14.11 -20.01
N GLY A 132 -2.55 14.07 -18.72
CA GLY A 132 -3.80 14.64 -18.21
C GLY A 132 -5.06 13.79 -18.44
N ARG A 133 -4.98 12.67 -19.17
CA ARG A 133 -6.12 11.80 -19.46
C ARG A 133 -6.13 10.59 -18.53
N ALA A 134 -7.27 10.33 -17.89
CA ALA A 134 -7.46 9.11 -17.11
C ALA A 134 -7.47 7.88 -18.05
N VAL A 135 -6.61 6.90 -17.75
CA VAL A 135 -6.48 5.65 -18.50
C VAL A 135 -6.36 4.46 -17.55
N ASN A 136 -6.81 3.29 -18.01
CA ASN A 136 -6.61 2.04 -17.29
C ASN A 136 -5.15 1.58 -17.41
N GLY A 137 -4.39 1.65 -16.31
CA GLY A 137 -2.97 1.27 -16.29
C GLY A 137 -2.69 -0.16 -16.75
N CYS A 138 -3.64 -1.09 -16.53
CA CYS A 138 -3.52 -2.48 -17.00
C CYS A 138 -3.48 -2.63 -18.52
N THR A 139 -3.97 -1.64 -19.29
CA THR A 139 -4.00 -1.72 -20.76
C THR A 139 -2.98 -0.83 -21.46
N VAL A 140 -2.23 -0.04 -20.72
CA VAL A 140 -1.18 0.81 -21.28
C VAL A 140 0.12 0.01 -21.25
N LEU A 141 0.69 -0.31 -22.40
CA LEU A 141 2.01 -0.95 -22.46
C LEU A 141 3.10 0.04 -22.07
N THR A 142 3.91 -0.27 -21.06
CA THR A 142 4.97 0.62 -20.59
C THR A 142 5.99 0.90 -21.68
N ALA A 143 6.26 -0.08 -22.55
CA ALA A 143 7.15 0.05 -23.68
C ALA A 143 6.70 1.11 -24.73
N ARG A 144 5.45 1.60 -24.67
CA ARG A 144 4.95 2.71 -25.52
C ARG A 144 5.22 4.08 -24.92
N LEU A 145 5.56 4.15 -23.64
CA LEU A 145 5.85 5.37 -22.91
C LEU A 145 7.34 5.73 -23.02
N GLY A 146 7.77 6.71 -22.23
CA GLY A 146 9.16 7.14 -22.15
C GLY A 146 9.62 8.06 -23.29
N ARG A 147 8.67 8.72 -23.97
CA ARG A 147 8.93 9.76 -24.98
C ARG A 147 8.54 11.16 -24.49
N GLY A 148 8.54 11.36 -23.17
CA GLY A 148 8.18 12.62 -22.52
C GLY A 148 6.76 12.69 -21.96
N GLN A 149 5.95 11.63 -22.11
CA GLN A 149 4.62 11.57 -21.50
C GLN A 149 4.70 11.72 -19.99
N LYS A 150 3.73 12.44 -19.41
CA LYS A 150 3.60 12.67 -17.97
C LYS A 150 2.62 11.67 -17.39
N ILE A 151 3.10 10.87 -16.44
CA ILE A 151 2.30 9.88 -15.72
C ILE A 151 2.06 10.45 -14.32
N LEU A 152 0.79 10.52 -13.93
CA LEU A 152 0.38 11.01 -12.62
C LEU A 152 -0.48 9.95 -11.93
N THR A 153 -0.10 9.59 -10.72
CA THR A 153 -0.78 8.61 -9.87
C THR A 153 -1.46 9.29 -8.68
N VAL A 154 -2.17 8.51 -7.87
CA VAL A 154 -2.84 9.02 -6.66
C VAL A 154 -1.87 9.65 -5.66
N ALA A 155 -0.59 9.25 -5.67
CA ALA A 155 0.40 9.84 -4.78
C ALA A 155 0.87 11.22 -5.28
N GLY A 156 0.88 11.43 -6.60
CA GLY A 156 1.38 12.67 -7.21
C GLY A 156 0.46 13.87 -7.10
N ILE A 157 -0.82 13.68 -6.71
CA ILE A 157 -1.78 14.79 -6.57
C ILE A 157 -1.73 15.45 -5.18
N ALA A 158 -1.06 14.84 -4.20
CA ALA A 158 -0.94 15.41 -2.86
C ALA A 158 -0.16 16.73 -2.89
N LEU A 159 -0.60 17.69 -2.09
CA LEU A 159 -0.01 19.03 -1.94
C LEU A 159 1.06 19.10 -0.85
N GLY A 160 1.15 18.06 -0.01
CA GLY A 160 2.12 17.99 1.09
C GLY A 160 2.00 16.69 1.88
N PRO A 161 2.72 16.58 3.01
CA PRO A 161 2.58 15.46 3.92
C PRO A 161 1.26 15.52 4.71
N GLY A 162 0.86 14.37 5.24
CA GLY A 162 -0.22 14.28 6.21
C GLY A 162 -1.63 14.61 5.68
N PRO A 163 -2.63 14.59 6.56
CA PRO A 163 -4.01 15.00 6.28
C PRO A 163 -4.15 16.37 5.61
N GLU A 164 -3.36 17.34 6.06
CA GLU A 164 -3.35 18.72 5.58
C GLU A 164 -2.82 18.84 4.14
N GLY A 165 -1.91 17.95 3.75
CA GLY A 165 -1.35 17.87 2.41
C GLY A 165 -2.23 17.12 1.41
N LEU A 166 -3.37 16.58 1.81
CA LEU A 166 -4.27 15.90 0.87
C LEU A 166 -4.88 16.90 -0.12
N HIS A 167 -4.90 16.52 -1.39
CA HIS A 167 -5.67 17.23 -2.42
C HIS A 167 -7.16 17.28 -2.05
N PRO A 168 -7.93 18.33 -2.39
CA PRO A 168 -9.37 18.40 -2.11
C PRO A 168 -10.14 17.14 -2.53
N VAL A 169 -9.79 16.53 -3.65
CA VAL A 169 -10.36 15.24 -4.08
C VAL A 169 -10.07 14.11 -3.09
N GLN A 170 -8.82 13.91 -2.68
CA GLN A 170 -8.46 12.86 -1.72
C GLN A 170 -9.15 13.08 -0.37
N ARG A 171 -9.16 14.33 0.09
CA ARG A 171 -9.78 14.76 1.33
C ARG A 171 -11.29 14.53 1.32
N ALA A 172 -11.97 14.88 0.23
CA ALA A 172 -13.40 14.67 0.11
C ALA A 172 -13.76 13.19 0.12
N PHE A 173 -13.02 12.34 -0.61
CA PHE A 173 -13.24 10.89 -0.54
C PHE A 173 -13.02 10.34 0.86
N TRP A 174 -12.01 10.85 1.58
CA TRP A 174 -11.74 10.44 2.95
C TRP A 174 -12.87 10.83 3.90
N LEU A 175 -13.25 12.11 3.93
CA LEU A 175 -14.17 12.65 4.93
C LEU A 175 -15.66 12.39 4.61
N GLU A 176 -15.99 12.11 3.34
CA GLU A 176 -17.32 11.62 2.97
C GLU A 176 -17.47 10.10 3.11
N GLY A 177 -16.38 9.38 3.42
CA GLY A 177 -16.41 7.93 3.42
C GLY A 177 -16.74 7.37 2.03
N GLY A 178 -16.20 7.97 0.96
CA GLY A 178 -16.33 7.51 -0.43
C GLY A 178 -15.58 6.20 -0.72
N PHE A 179 -15.41 5.36 0.30
CA PHE A 179 -14.70 4.08 0.27
C PHE A 179 -15.19 3.18 1.42
N GLN A 180 -15.08 1.87 1.21
CA GLN A 180 -15.13 0.85 2.26
C GLN A 180 -13.87 -0.01 2.15
N CYS A 181 -13.90 -1.04 1.27
CA CYS A 181 -12.76 -1.93 1.06
C CYS A 181 -11.55 -1.24 0.41
N GLY A 182 -11.74 -0.05 -0.18
CA GLY A 182 -10.66 0.78 -0.72
C GLY A 182 -10.09 0.37 -2.08
N ILE A 183 -10.42 -0.83 -2.60
CA ILE A 183 -9.83 -1.33 -3.86
C ILE A 183 -10.09 -0.38 -5.05
N CYS A 184 -11.30 0.15 -5.18
CA CYS A 184 -11.66 1.05 -6.28
C CYS A 184 -11.25 2.51 -6.03
N THR A 185 -10.92 2.89 -4.80
CA THR A 185 -10.86 4.31 -4.37
C THR A 185 -9.81 5.11 -5.12
N ARG A 186 -8.62 4.54 -5.37
CA ARG A 186 -7.56 5.22 -6.12
C ARG A 186 -7.98 5.53 -7.56
N GLY A 187 -8.68 4.58 -8.19
CA GLY A 187 -9.22 4.76 -9.54
C GLY A 187 -10.25 5.89 -9.59
N PHE A 188 -11.22 5.86 -8.68
CA PHE A 188 -12.22 6.93 -8.54
C PHE A 188 -11.57 8.30 -8.29
N VAL A 189 -10.61 8.39 -7.38
CA VAL A 189 -9.89 9.64 -7.09
C VAL A 189 -9.19 10.19 -8.35
N MET A 190 -8.51 9.35 -9.13
CA MET A 190 -7.82 9.80 -10.34
C MET A 190 -8.81 10.19 -11.45
N SER A 191 -9.89 9.45 -11.65
CA SER A 191 -10.95 9.83 -12.60
C SER A 191 -11.65 11.13 -12.20
N THR A 192 -11.95 11.33 -10.90
CA THR A 192 -12.48 12.59 -10.38
C THR A 192 -11.49 13.73 -10.57
N TYR A 193 -10.20 13.52 -10.28
CA TYR A 193 -9.17 14.53 -10.51
C TYR A 193 -9.13 14.95 -11.98
N ALA A 194 -9.13 14.00 -12.93
CA ALA A 194 -9.18 14.32 -14.36
C ALA A 194 -10.43 15.13 -14.75
N LEU A 195 -11.61 14.76 -14.24
CA LEU A 195 -12.85 15.52 -14.46
C LEU A 195 -12.70 16.96 -13.96
N LEU A 196 -12.27 17.15 -12.72
CA LEU A 196 -12.25 18.48 -12.09
C LEU A 196 -11.13 19.38 -12.62
N GLN A 197 -10.08 18.80 -13.19
CA GLN A 197 -9.10 19.57 -13.96
C GLN A 197 -9.68 20.14 -15.27
N ALA A 198 -10.65 19.46 -15.87
CA ALA A 198 -11.30 19.88 -17.11
C ALA A 198 -12.54 20.76 -16.86
N ASN A 199 -13.32 20.44 -15.82
CA ASN A 199 -14.52 21.15 -15.43
C ASN A 199 -14.66 21.18 -13.91
N GLN A 200 -14.47 22.35 -13.29
CA GLN A 200 -14.61 22.54 -11.84
C GLN A 200 -16.05 22.70 -11.37
N ASP A 201 -17.03 22.76 -12.27
CA ASP A 201 -18.47 22.79 -11.93
C ASP A 201 -19.27 21.76 -12.75
N PRO A 202 -18.96 20.45 -12.60
CA PRO A 202 -19.65 19.42 -13.36
C PRO A 202 -21.04 19.17 -12.79
N THR A 203 -22.00 19.00 -13.69
CA THR A 203 -23.33 18.50 -13.38
C THR A 203 -23.27 17.05 -12.88
N ASN A 204 -24.32 16.60 -12.20
CA ASN A 204 -24.45 15.20 -11.78
C ASN A 204 -24.37 14.20 -12.94
N ALA A 205 -24.82 14.59 -14.13
CA ALA A 205 -24.73 13.76 -15.32
C ALA A 205 -23.27 13.60 -15.76
N GLU A 206 -22.51 14.70 -15.83
CA GLU A 206 -21.10 14.69 -16.19
C GLU A 206 -20.24 13.94 -15.17
N ILE A 207 -20.54 14.06 -13.88
CA ILE A 207 -19.86 13.27 -12.84
C ILE A 207 -20.09 11.77 -13.07
N LYS A 208 -21.34 11.36 -13.30
CA LYS A 208 -21.67 9.94 -13.53
C LYS A 208 -21.01 9.41 -14.80
N ASP A 209 -21.00 10.18 -15.87
CA ASP A 209 -20.37 9.80 -17.13
C ASP A 209 -18.85 9.65 -16.98
N ALA A 210 -18.19 10.63 -16.38
CA ALA A 210 -16.74 10.60 -16.14
C ALA A 210 -16.31 9.44 -15.22
N LEU A 211 -17.20 8.99 -14.33
CA LEU A 211 -16.95 7.89 -13.41
C LEU A 211 -17.49 6.54 -13.89
N ALA A 212 -18.19 6.47 -15.03
CA ALA A 212 -18.85 5.24 -15.50
C ALA A 212 -17.88 4.06 -15.70
N GLY A 213 -16.60 4.34 -15.98
CA GLY A 213 -15.55 3.33 -16.10
C GLY A 213 -14.98 2.80 -14.77
N ASN A 214 -15.48 3.28 -13.63
CA ASN A 214 -15.03 2.89 -12.29
C ASN A 214 -16.12 2.09 -11.57
N ILE A 215 -15.80 0.87 -11.13
CA ILE A 215 -16.75 -0.04 -10.50
C ILE A 215 -16.48 -0.13 -9.00
N CYS A 216 -17.50 0.14 -8.19
CA CYS A 216 -17.51 -0.07 -6.75
C CYS A 216 -18.44 -1.23 -6.39
N ARG A 217 -17.90 -2.34 -5.87
CA ARG A 217 -18.72 -3.48 -5.42
C ARG A 217 -19.32 -3.29 -4.03
N CYS A 218 -18.74 -2.42 -3.20
CA CYS A 218 -19.30 -2.02 -1.91
C CYS A 218 -20.57 -1.16 -2.05
N GLY A 219 -20.83 -0.61 -3.25
CA GLY A 219 -22.04 0.17 -3.52
C GLY A 219 -21.99 1.62 -2.98
N GLU A 220 -20.82 2.16 -2.66
CA GLU A 220 -20.67 3.49 -2.06
C GLU A 220 -20.84 4.67 -3.06
N TYR A 221 -21.51 4.45 -4.19
CA TYR A 221 -21.71 5.47 -5.22
C TYR A 221 -22.32 6.77 -4.68
N PRO A 222 -23.32 6.78 -3.77
CA PRO A 222 -23.84 8.03 -3.22
C PRO A 222 -22.77 8.86 -2.49
N LYS A 223 -21.91 8.22 -1.70
CA LYS A 223 -20.81 8.90 -0.97
C LYS A 223 -19.69 9.32 -1.92
N ILE A 224 -19.39 8.51 -2.93
CA ILE A 224 -18.45 8.87 -4.01
C ILE A 224 -18.94 10.13 -4.74
N LEU A 225 -20.23 10.21 -5.11
CA LEU A 225 -20.80 11.39 -5.78
C LEU A 225 -20.78 12.61 -4.86
N SER A 226 -21.13 12.46 -3.57
CA SER A 226 -20.99 13.51 -2.55
C SER A 226 -19.55 14.03 -2.49
N ALA A 227 -18.56 13.13 -2.46
CA ALA A 227 -17.15 13.49 -2.44
C ALA A 227 -16.73 14.29 -3.68
N VAL A 228 -17.19 13.92 -4.88
CA VAL A 228 -16.89 14.69 -6.10
C VAL A 228 -17.47 16.10 -6.02
N GLN A 229 -18.73 16.25 -5.64
CA GLN A 229 -19.38 17.56 -5.53
C GLN A 229 -18.68 18.47 -4.51
N LYS A 230 -18.32 17.91 -3.36
CA LYS A 230 -17.61 18.63 -2.30
C LYS A 230 -16.20 19.02 -2.72
N ALA A 231 -15.48 18.12 -3.40
CA ALA A 231 -14.18 18.45 -3.97
C ALA A 231 -14.26 19.58 -5.01
N ALA A 232 -15.29 19.56 -5.87
CA ALA A 232 -15.53 20.60 -6.87
C ALA A 232 -15.79 21.97 -6.20
N ALA A 233 -16.69 22.00 -5.21
CA ALA A 233 -16.99 23.21 -4.44
C ALA A 233 -15.75 23.77 -3.72
N GLU A 234 -14.95 22.91 -3.05
CA GLU A 234 -13.72 23.34 -2.38
C GLU A 234 -12.69 23.91 -3.38
N LEU A 235 -12.54 23.30 -4.57
CA LEU A 235 -11.65 23.80 -5.62
C LEU A 235 -12.08 25.18 -6.16
N ARG A 236 -13.37 25.51 -6.11
CA ARG A 236 -13.90 26.85 -6.44
C ARG A 236 -13.79 27.85 -5.29
N GLY A 237 -13.23 27.44 -4.14
CA GLY A 237 -13.08 28.29 -2.95
C GLY A 237 -14.34 28.42 -2.11
N GLU A 238 -15.33 27.56 -2.30
CA GLU A 238 -16.54 27.55 -1.49
C GLU A 238 -16.28 26.91 -0.12
N ARG A 239 -17.05 27.32 0.89
CA ARG A 239 -16.98 26.68 2.22
C ARG A 239 -17.75 25.36 2.18
N VAL A 240 -17.03 24.26 2.38
CA VAL A 240 -17.59 22.91 2.39
C VAL A 240 -17.65 22.35 3.80
N SER A 241 -18.75 21.70 4.15
CA SER A 241 -18.85 20.85 5.34
C SER A 241 -18.75 19.38 4.94
N TYR A 242 -17.92 18.62 5.65
CA TYR A 242 -17.75 17.19 5.43
C TYR A 242 -18.55 16.35 6.44
N THR A 243 -18.83 15.11 6.09
CA THR A 243 -19.56 14.16 6.95
C THR A 243 -18.73 13.80 8.19
N ALA A 244 -17.45 13.50 8.02
CA ALA A 244 -16.53 13.27 9.12
C ALA A 244 -15.77 14.56 9.51
N PRO A 245 -15.48 14.77 10.81
CA PRO A 245 -14.61 15.85 11.25
C PRO A 245 -13.15 15.57 10.85
N LEU A 246 -12.41 16.62 10.48
CA LEU A 246 -10.98 16.51 10.24
C LEU A 246 -10.26 16.42 11.59
N ILE A 247 -9.70 15.25 11.92
CA ILE A 247 -8.85 15.11 13.11
C ILE A 247 -7.51 15.77 12.79
N ALA A 248 -7.36 17.04 13.16
CA ALA A 248 -6.07 17.71 13.10
C ALA A 248 -5.12 17.07 14.11
N ALA A 249 -3.88 16.80 13.72
CA ALA A 249 -2.82 16.39 14.64
C ALA A 249 -2.59 17.54 15.64
N GLY A 250 -3.15 17.39 16.84
CA GLY A 250 -3.20 18.43 17.88
C GLY A 250 -4.57 18.63 18.52
N ALA A 251 -5.66 18.16 17.88
CA ALA A 251 -7.01 18.21 18.45
C ALA A 251 -7.33 17.07 19.42
N ALA A 252 -6.54 15.98 19.38
CA ALA A 252 -6.45 15.07 20.51
C ALA A 252 -5.59 15.73 21.60
N GLY A 253 -6.14 16.76 22.24
CA GLY A 253 -5.76 17.02 23.64
C GLY A 253 -5.96 15.71 24.41
N PRO A 254 -5.15 15.42 25.44
CA PRO A 254 -5.40 14.25 26.26
C PRO A 254 -6.87 14.32 26.67
N GLU A 255 -7.65 13.32 26.26
CA GLU A 255 -8.98 13.11 26.80
C GLU A 255 -8.77 13.15 28.31
N THR A 256 -9.26 14.21 28.95
CA THR A 256 -8.95 14.49 30.36
C THR A 256 -9.57 13.35 31.14
N ALA A 257 -8.76 12.33 31.40
CA ALA A 257 -9.08 11.26 32.31
C ALA A 257 -9.49 11.93 33.62
N PRO A 258 -10.62 11.53 34.23
CA PRO A 258 -11.06 12.10 35.49
C PRO A 258 -9.90 12.00 36.49
N GLU A 259 -9.59 13.12 37.14
CA GLU A 259 -8.54 13.22 38.16
C GLU A 259 -8.81 12.21 39.29
N GLY A 260 -8.19 11.05 39.17
CA GLY A 260 -8.16 9.98 40.14
C GLY A 260 -6.97 9.10 39.81
N ALA A 261 -6.17 8.73 40.81
CA ALA A 261 -5.08 7.79 40.62
C ALA A 261 -5.64 6.55 39.90
N THR A 262 -5.18 6.24 38.70
CA THR A 262 -5.67 5.08 37.93
C THR A 262 -4.53 4.08 37.84
N VAL A 263 -4.77 2.85 38.28
CA VAL A 263 -3.85 1.73 38.06
C VAL A 263 -4.34 0.98 36.83
N SER A 264 -3.45 0.73 35.88
CA SER A 264 -3.74 -0.02 34.66
C SER A 264 -2.85 -1.24 34.56
N ARG A 265 -3.43 -2.40 34.28
CA ARG A 265 -2.70 -3.65 34.05
C ARG A 265 -3.27 -4.42 32.88
N GLN A 266 -2.36 -5.07 32.15
CA GLN A 266 -2.69 -6.03 31.11
C GLN A 266 -2.68 -7.45 31.67
N PHE A 267 -3.68 -8.22 31.28
CA PHE A 267 -3.85 -9.63 31.56
C PHE A 267 -3.92 -10.42 30.25
N VAL A 268 -3.48 -11.67 30.29
CA VAL A 268 -3.56 -12.59 29.14
C VAL A 268 -4.63 -13.63 29.43
N PHE A 269 -5.58 -13.83 28.53
CA PHE A 269 -6.61 -14.84 28.72
C PHE A 269 -5.99 -16.25 28.77
N ALA A 270 -6.48 -17.10 29.67
CA ALA A 270 -6.12 -18.51 29.73
C ALA A 270 -6.58 -19.22 28.45
N THR A 271 -7.81 -18.94 28.03
CA THR A 271 -8.40 -19.35 26.75
C THR A 271 -8.71 -18.08 25.94
N PRO A 272 -8.10 -17.90 24.75
CA PRO A 272 -8.42 -16.76 23.89
C PRO A 272 -9.90 -16.71 23.52
N LEU A 273 -10.41 -15.50 23.31
CA LEU A 273 -11.75 -15.26 22.78
C LEU A 273 -11.82 -15.74 21.32
N GLY A 274 -13.00 -16.19 20.90
CA GLY A 274 -13.22 -16.70 19.55
C GLY A 274 -13.28 -15.60 18.49
N THR A 275 -13.81 -14.43 18.85
CA THR A 275 -13.94 -13.27 17.96
C THR A 275 -13.82 -11.96 18.74
N ILE A 276 -13.64 -10.85 18.00
CA ILE A 276 -13.57 -9.51 18.59
C ILE A 276 -14.92 -9.05 19.18
N GLU A 277 -16.04 -9.53 18.67
CA GLU A 277 -17.37 -9.20 19.20
C GLU A 277 -17.55 -9.73 20.63
N GLN A 278 -16.98 -10.90 20.95
CA GLN A 278 -16.97 -11.43 22.32
C GLN A 278 -16.15 -10.53 23.26
N PHE A 279 -15.11 -9.88 22.74
CA PHE A 279 -14.34 -8.91 23.51
C PHE A 279 -15.18 -7.66 23.80
N ASP A 280 -15.94 -7.17 22.83
CA ASP A 280 -16.77 -5.98 23.00
C ASP A 280 -17.88 -6.20 24.05
N GLU A 281 -18.51 -7.38 24.06
CA GLU A 281 -19.50 -7.77 25.08
C GLU A 281 -18.87 -7.80 26.48
N LEU A 282 -17.72 -8.47 26.63
CA LEU A 282 -16.97 -8.53 27.88
C LEU A 282 -16.54 -7.14 28.36
N ALA A 283 -16.03 -6.31 27.45
CA ALA A 283 -15.59 -4.95 27.78
C ALA A 283 -16.76 -4.08 28.22
N LEU A 284 -17.95 -4.25 27.64
CA LEU A 284 -19.16 -3.55 28.06
C LEU A 284 -19.60 -3.98 29.46
N GLU A 285 -19.60 -5.28 29.76
CA GLU A 285 -19.92 -5.80 31.09
C GLU A 285 -18.95 -5.26 32.15
N LEU A 286 -17.65 -5.32 31.88
CA LEU A 286 -16.62 -4.89 32.83
C LEU A 286 -16.67 -3.38 33.11
N ARG A 287 -16.98 -2.55 32.11
CA ARG A 287 -17.15 -1.09 32.31
C ARG A 287 -18.33 -0.73 33.21
N GLN A 288 -19.30 -1.63 33.38
CA GLN A 288 -20.42 -1.45 34.31
C GLN A 288 -20.05 -1.83 35.76
N ARG A 289 -18.90 -2.47 35.99
CA ARG A 289 -18.47 -2.88 37.33
C ARG A 289 -17.95 -1.67 38.13
N PRO A 290 -18.39 -1.46 39.38
CA PRO A 290 -17.93 -0.34 40.20
C PRO A 290 -16.41 -0.35 40.38
N GLY A 291 -15.77 0.79 40.09
CA GLY A 291 -14.33 0.99 40.25
C GLY A 291 -13.49 0.69 39.00
N ILE A 292 -14.07 0.08 37.96
CA ILE A 292 -13.43 -0.04 36.64
C ILE A 292 -13.57 1.29 35.91
N LEU A 293 -12.45 1.82 35.43
CA LEU A 293 -12.37 3.13 34.77
C LEU A 293 -12.12 3.00 33.26
N ALA A 294 -11.40 1.96 32.85
CA ALA A 294 -11.07 1.72 31.45
C ALA A 294 -10.93 0.23 31.14
N VAL A 295 -11.32 -0.18 29.93
CA VAL A 295 -11.12 -1.53 29.41
C VAL A 295 -10.74 -1.43 27.94
N SER A 296 -9.65 -2.08 27.53
CA SER A 296 -9.18 -2.19 26.14
C SER A 296 -8.45 -3.51 25.93
N GLY A 297 -8.21 -3.95 24.68
CA GLY A 297 -7.60 -5.26 24.47
C GLY A 297 -7.81 -5.84 23.07
N SER A 298 -7.64 -7.17 23.02
CA SER A 298 -7.80 -8.03 21.84
C SER A 298 -8.38 -9.37 22.30
N GLU A 299 -8.55 -10.31 21.37
CA GLU A 299 -9.02 -11.67 21.65
C GLU A 299 -8.04 -12.48 22.53
N ARG A 300 -6.81 -12.00 22.73
CA ARG A 300 -5.76 -12.69 23.50
C ARG A 300 -5.41 -12.01 24.83
N THR A 301 -5.67 -10.71 24.94
CA THR A 301 -5.23 -9.90 26.07
C THR A 301 -6.26 -8.85 26.42
N ILE A 302 -6.40 -8.53 27.70
CA ILE A 302 -7.27 -7.46 28.18
C ILE A 302 -6.49 -6.55 29.12
N THR A 303 -6.60 -5.25 28.89
CA THR A 303 -6.04 -4.20 29.74
C THR A 303 -7.18 -3.53 30.48
N ILE A 304 -7.08 -3.49 31.81
CA ILE A 304 -8.09 -2.92 32.69
C ILE A 304 -7.44 -1.81 33.50
N GLY A 305 -8.05 -0.63 33.46
CA GLY A 305 -7.77 0.50 34.34
C GLY A 305 -8.80 0.58 35.45
N TRP A 306 -8.38 0.77 36.70
CA TRP A 306 -9.25 0.88 37.86
C TRP A 306 -8.79 1.91 38.88
N ASP A 307 -9.72 2.33 39.74
CA ASP A 307 -9.47 3.17 40.91
C ASP A 307 -8.88 2.32 42.06
N PRO A 308 -7.60 2.53 42.45
CA PRO A 308 -6.94 1.76 43.50
C PRO A 308 -7.52 2.03 44.89
N ALA A 309 -8.31 3.10 45.08
CA ALA A 309 -9.02 3.34 46.33
C ALA A 309 -10.26 2.43 46.47
N ARG A 310 -10.73 1.83 45.37
CA ARG A 310 -11.95 1.01 45.31
C ARG A 310 -11.72 -0.45 44.93
N LEU A 311 -10.65 -0.73 44.19
CA LEU A 311 -10.34 -2.06 43.65
C LEU A 311 -8.85 -2.38 43.75
N ASP A 312 -8.55 -3.66 43.92
CA ASP A 312 -7.22 -4.23 43.77
C ASP A 312 -7.16 -5.23 42.61
N GLU A 313 -5.94 -5.67 42.25
CA GLU A 313 -5.74 -6.60 41.13
C GLU A 313 -6.48 -7.93 41.36
N ALA A 314 -6.59 -8.38 42.61
CA ALA A 314 -7.27 -9.63 42.95
C ALA A 314 -8.77 -9.57 42.61
N ARG A 315 -9.43 -8.44 42.93
CA ARG A 315 -10.84 -8.24 42.59
C ARG A 315 -11.05 -8.11 41.09
N VAL A 316 -10.13 -7.47 40.37
CA VAL A 316 -10.16 -7.38 38.89
C VAL A 316 -10.07 -8.78 38.26
N ARG A 317 -9.16 -9.63 38.74
CA ARG A 317 -9.07 -11.04 38.29
C ARG A 317 -10.33 -11.83 38.61
N GLN A 318 -10.97 -11.54 39.73
CA GLN A 318 -12.24 -12.16 40.09
C GLN A 318 -13.38 -11.76 39.14
N PHE A 319 -13.50 -10.48 38.75
CA PHE A 319 -14.50 -10.06 37.76
C PHE A 319 -14.32 -10.77 36.42
N LEU A 320 -13.07 -10.94 35.98
CA LEU A 320 -12.75 -11.69 34.77
C LEU A 320 -13.18 -13.17 34.90
N ALA A 321 -12.96 -13.80 36.05
CA ALA A 321 -13.40 -15.16 36.31
C ALA A 321 -14.94 -15.30 36.40
N GLU A 322 -15.63 -14.33 37.02
CA GLU A 322 -17.10 -14.25 37.10
C GLU A 322 -17.74 -14.12 35.71
N ALA A 323 -17.10 -13.38 34.80
CA ALA A 323 -17.48 -13.27 33.40
C ALA A 323 -17.12 -14.51 32.55
N GLY A 324 -16.53 -15.55 33.16
CA GLY A 324 -16.14 -16.78 32.47
C GLY A 324 -14.80 -16.72 31.73
N HIS A 325 -14.03 -15.65 31.89
CA HIS A 325 -12.79 -15.40 31.18
C HIS A 325 -11.58 -15.39 32.13
N GLN A 326 -11.13 -16.57 32.53
CA GLN A 326 -9.92 -16.68 33.36
C GLN A 326 -8.69 -16.11 32.65
N VAL A 327 -7.83 -15.46 33.43
CA VAL A 327 -6.55 -14.92 32.97
C VAL A 327 -5.39 -15.67 33.59
N ARG A 328 -4.28 -15.73 32.86
CA ARG A 328 -3.03 -16.33 33.33
C ARG A 328 -2.51 -15.59 34.58
N PRO A 329 -1.83 -16.27 35.49
CA PRO A 329 -1.20 -15.65 36.65
C PRO A 329 -0.27 -14.50 36.22
#